data_AF-A0A9D4UZ31-F1
#
_entry.id   AF-A0A9D4UZ31-F1
#
_cell.length_a   1.000
_cell.length_b   1.000
_cell.length_c   1.000
_cell.angle_alpha   90.00
_cell.angle_beta   90.00
_cell.angle_gamma   90.00
#
_symmetry.space_group_name_H-M   'P 1'
#
loop_
_entity.id
_entity.type
_entity.pdbx_description
1 polymer ?
#
loop_
_entity_poly.entity_id
_entity_poly.type
_entity_poly.pdbx_seq_one_letter_code
_entity_poly.pdbx_strand_id
1 'polypeptide(L)'
;MMDVVDTRARIEDLIQSFVRLTEDAEAHRLEERKATIIIQCAWRRKLAGLKIRRWNRAALDIQRVYRGHVGRSRFLVKQVEAAKQSRILFFNKKATLIQKIYRGFYSRKYVHSFYDRKLFIATSLGVGQEVARDVQAYNLDLRHEEQEKTIDVVRSSIIKFWLTNHHLISTKSRNGVFYSPYIAVLKGINDIEDRIIDTRKEERRQKAAKARALTRRPKRRRKGSLSWVVDVSSFITSEGPYGLTPYERRRAEEKAAKLLDVGEQRFRNVVRRRWNVWDVIEGGSTVRMQSEWRRKEILRSLEQRKSQMLYLCVAPKPFFISPPKQRHFSCGPVLPLGS
;
A
#
# COMPACT_ATOMS: atom_id res chain seq x y z
N MET A 1 36.96 139.10 12.30
CA MET A 1 36.90 138.46 13.64
C MET A 1 35.70 137.52 13.78
N MET A 2 34.58 137.74 13.07
CA MET A 2 33.41 136.83 13.11
C MET A 2 33.61 135.46 12.42
N ASP A 3 34.36 135.36 11.32
CA ASP A 3 34.58 134.07 10.62
C ASP A 3 35.40 133.05 11.44
N VAL A 4 36.24 133.52 12.35
CA VAL A 4 37.04 132.68 13.26
C VAL A 4 36.17 132.12 14.40
N VAL A 5 35.06 132.78 14.72
CA VAL A 5 34.11 132.33 15.75
C VAL A 5 33.17 131.26 15.17
N ASP A 6 32.70 131.42 13.93
CA ASP A 6 31.86 130.43 13.23
C ASP A 6 32.63 129.12 12.94
N THR A 7 33.89 129.21 12.53
CA THR A 7 34.75 128.02 12.34
C THR A 7 35.04 127.29 13.65
N ARG A 8 35.23 128.01 14.76
CA ARG A 8 35.39 127.39 16.09
C ARG A 8 34.12 126.69 16.56
N ALA A 9 32.95 127.30 16.37
CA ALA A 9 31.67 126.69 16.73
C ALA A 9 31.41 125.40 15.94
N ARG A 10 31.69 125.37 14.63
CA ARG A 10 31.57 124.15 13.82
C ARG A 10 32.53 123.03 14.23
N ILE A 11 33.75 123.38 14.63
CA ILE A 11 34.72 122.41 15.15
C ILE A 11 34.22 121.83 16.47
N GLU A 12 33.66 122.67 17.33
CA GLU A 12 33.10 122.25 18.62
C GLU A 12 31.89 121.34 18.44
N ASP A 13 30.96 121.67 17.54
CA ASP A 13 29.83 120.80 17.18
C ASP A 13 30.30 119.46 16.60
N LEU A 14 31.35 119.46 15.78
CA LEU A 14 31.92 118.25 15.21
C LEU A 14 32.53 117.37 16.31
N ILE A 15 33.29 117.96 17.23
CA ILE A 15 33.86 117.24 18.38
C ILE A 15 32.73 116.66 19.26
N GLN A 16 31.70 117.44 19.57
CA GLN A 16 30.56 116.96 20.35
C GLN A 16 29.79 115.84 19.63
N SER A 17 29.60 115.95 18.32
CA SER A 17 28.97 114.89 17.52
C SER A 17 29.80 113.61 17.49
N PHE A 18 31.12 113.73 17.39
CA PHE A 18 32.05 112.60 17.42
C PHE A 18 32.01 111.91 18.79
N VAL A 19 32.08 112.68 19.88
CA VAL A 19 32.02 112.15 21.25
C VAL A 19 30.70 111.40 21.48
N ARG A 20 29.56 111.99 21.09
CA ARG A 20 28.24 111.33 21.20
C ARG A 20 28.20 110.01 20.43
N LEU A 21 28.66 109.99 19.19
CA LEU A 21 28.72 108.77 18.38
C LEU A 21 29.63 107.70 18.99
N THR A 22 30.75 108.10 19.61
CA THR A 22 31.64 107.15 20.30
C THR A 22 31.03 106.60 21.59
N GLU A 23 30.29 107.42 22.34
CA GLU A 23 29.59 107.01 23.55
C GLU A 23 28.44 106.04 23.21
N ASP A 24 27.65 106.35 22.19
CA ASP A 24 26.59 105.47 21.69
C ASP A 24 27.17 104.13 21.17
N ALA A 25 28.29 104.17 20.44
CA ALA A 25 28.95 102.97 19.96
C ALA A 25 29.48 102.09 21.11
N GLU A 26 30.09 102.69 22.14
CA GLU A 26 30.56 101.95 23.31
C GLU A 26 29.39 101.41 24.17
N ALA A 27 28.28 102.15 24.27
CA ALA A 27 27.07 101.69 24.96
C ALA A 27 26.50 100.42 24.32
N HIS A 28 26.47 100.34 22.98
CA HIS A 28 25.93 99.18 22.25
C HIS A 28 26.93 98.08 21.89
N ARG A 29 28.24 98.32 22.07
CA ARG A 29 29.32 97.38 21.68
C ARG A 29 29.11 95.95 22.18
N LEU A 30 28.65 95.79 23.42
CA LEU A 30 28.42 94.46 24.00
C LEU A 30 27.20 93.76 23.40
N GLU A 31 26.15 94.50 23.07
CA GLU A 31 24.93 93.97 22.46
C GLU A 31 25.20 93.53 21.02
N GLU A 32 25.88 94.38 20.24
CA GLU A 32 26.30 94.07 18.88
C GLU A 32 27.24 92.87 18.83
N ARG A 33 28.20 92.79 19.77
CA ARG A 33 29.07 91.63 19.91
C ARG A 33 28.29 90.35 20.23
N LYS A 34 27.33 90.40 21.15
CA LYS A 34 26.46 89.26 21.48
C LYS A 34 25.64 88.82 20.26
N ALA A 35 24.99 89.76 19.57
CA ALA A 35 24.22 89.49 18.35
C ALA A 35 25.10 88.84 17.27
N THR A 36 26.30 89.37 17.05
CA THR A 36 27.29 88.81 16.12
C THR A 36 27.67 87.38 16.49
N ILE A 37 27.96 87.11 17.76
CA ILE A 37 28.27 85.75 18.25
C ILE A 37 27.10 84.79 17.98
N ILE A 38 25.85 85.23 18.24
CA ILE A 38 24.65 84.41 17.99
C ILE A 38 24.53 84.07 16.51
N ILE A 39 24.68 85.06 15.62
CA ILE A 39 24.63 84.85 14.16
C ILE A 39 25.72 83.86 13.73
N GLN A 40 26.95 84.05 14.19
CA GLN A 40 28.05 83.15 13.85
C GLN A 40 27.82 81.72 14.39
N CYS A 41 27.33 81.57 15.62
CA CYS A 41 27.00 80.28 16.21
C CYS A 41 25.88 79.57 15.44
N ALA A 42 24.82 80.30 15.07
CA ALA A 42 23.72 79.79 14.27
C ALA A 42 24.20 79.33 12.89
N TRP A 43 25.05 80.12 12.22
CA TRP A 43 25.65 79.77 10.94
C TRP A 43 26.53 78.52 11.03
N ARG A 44 27.42 78.43 12.01
CA ARG A 44 28.27 77.25 12.23
C ARG A 44 27.44 75.99 12.51
N ARG A 45 26.37 76.11 13.32
CA ARG A 45 25.42 75.01 13.57
C ARG A 45 24.71 74.57 12.29
N LYS A 46 24.24 75.52 11.47
CA LYS A 46 23.60 75.24 10.18
C LYS A 46 24.55 74.48 9.26
N LEU A 47 25.79 74.93 9.14
CA LEU A 47 26.80 74.29 8.28
C LEU A 47 27.13 72.87 8.73
N ALA A 48 27.34 72.66 10.03
CA ALA A 48 27.53 71.33 10.60
C ALA A 48 26.32 70.41 10.35
N GLY A 49 25.10 70.93 10.54
CA GLY A 49 23.86 70.20 10.28
C GLY A 49 23.72 69.79 8.81
N LEU A 50 24.08 70.66 7.86
CA LEU A 50 24.09 70.32 6.43
C LEU A 50 25.10 69.21 6.13
N LYS A 51 26.29 69.25 6.73
CA LYS A 51 27.33 68.22 6.56
C LYS A 51 26.85 66.86 7.07
N ILE A 52 26.28 66.81 8.28
CA ILE A 52 25.73 65.59 8.86
C ILE A 52 24.59 65.03 8.00
N ARG A 53 23.67 65.87 7.52
CA ARG A 53 22.59 65.44 6.63
C ARG A 53 23.11 64.82 5.34
N ARG A 54 24.15 65.43 4.74
CA ARG A 54 24.80 64.89 3.54
C ARG A 54 25.40 63.51 3.80
N TRP A 55 26.12 63.35 4.90
CA TRP A 55 26.70 62.05 5.30
C TRP A 55 25.63 60.99 5.58
N ASN A 56 24.58 61.34 6.30
CA ASN A 56 23.47 60.43 6.57
C ASN A 56 22.76 60.00 5.29
N ARG A 57 22.53 60.91 4.34
CA ARG A 57 21.94 60.57 3.04
C ARG A 57 22.84 59.60 2.27
N ALA A 58 24.14 59.88 2.20
CA ALA A 58 25.10 58.98 1.54
C ALA A 58 25.12 57.59 2.21
N ALA A 59 25.13 57.53 3.54
CA ALA A 59 25.07 56.26 4.28
C ALA A 59 23.77 55.49 4.00
N LEU A 60 22.62 56.16 3.98
CA LEU A 60 21.33 55.54 3.65
C LEU A 60 21.30 55.02 2.22
N ASP A 61 21.87 55.74 1.26
CA ASP A 61 21.97 55.29 -0.13
C ASP A 61 22.81 54.02 -0.25
N ILE A 62 23.99 53.98 0.38
CA ILE A 62 24.84 52.78 0.42
C ILE A 62 24.07 51.61 1.02
N GLN A 63 23.44 51.82 2.18
CA GLN A 63 22.68 50.76 2.85
C GLN A 63 21.48 50.27 2.01
N ARG A 64 20.75 51.19 1.36
CA ARG A 64 19.62 50.87 0.48
C ARG A 64 20.07 50.00 -0.69
N VAL A 65 21.14 50.39 -1.37
CA VAL A 65 21.71 49.64 -2.50
C VAL A 65 22.19 48.27 -2.03
N TYR A 66 22.87 48.19 -0.88
CA TYR A 66 23.36 46.93 -0.32
C TYR A 66 22.23 45.98 0.07
N ARG A 67 21.19 46.45 0.79
CA ARG A 67 20.01 45.63 1.12
C ARG A 67 19.33 45.11 -0.15
N GLY A 68 19.24 45.93 -1.20
CA GLY A 68 18.75 45.51 -2.51
C GLY A 68 19.62 44.43 -3.16
N HIS A 69 20.95 44.55 -3.10
CA HIS A 69 21.88 43.54 -3.62
C HIS A 69 21.75 42.20 -2.87
N VAL A 70 21.69 42.22 -1.54
CA VAL A 70 21.48 41.03 -0.71
C VAL A 70 20.13 40.38 -1.03
N GLY A 71 19.07 41.17 -1.15
CA GLY A 71 17.74 40.69 -1.51
C GLY A 71 17.73 39.97 -2.87
N ARG A 72 18.32 40.59 -3.90
CA ARG A 72 18.46 39.97 -5.23
C ARG A 72 19.29 38.69 -5.20
N SER A 73 20.39 38.67 -4.46
CA SER A 73 21.22 37.47 -4.32
C SER A 73 20.46 36.31 -3.67
N ARG A 74 19.70 36.59 -2.59
CA ARG A 74 18.83 35.59 -1.95
C ARG A 74 17.72 35.09 -2.88
N PHE A 75 17.10 35.98 -3.64
CA PHE A 75 16.09 35.61 -4.63
C PHE A 75 16.64 34.68 -5.70
N LEU A 76 17.82 34.98 -6.25
CA LEU A 76 18.48 34.13 -7.25
C LEU A 76 18.75 32.74 -6.70
N VAL A 77 19.23 32.62 -5.45
CA VAL A 77 19.43 31.33 -4.79
C VAL A 77 18.11 30.53 -4.75
N LYS A 78 17.03 31.13 -4.25
CA LYS A 78 15.71 30.49 -4.18
C LYS A 78 15.17 30.11 -5.56
N GLN A 79 15.38 30.94 -6.57
CA GLN A 79 14.96 30.67 -7.94
C GLN A 79 15.67 29.44 -8.51
N VAL A 80 16.98 29.31 -8.28
CA VAL A 80 17.77 28.14 -8.70
C VAL A 80 17.29 26.87 -7.98
N GLU A 81 17.04 26.95 -6.67
CA GLU A 81 16.51 25.83 -5.88
C GLU A 81 15.14 25.37 -6.39
N ALA A 82 14.22 26.31 -6.64
CA ALA A 82 12.91 26.00 -7.20
C ALA A 82 13.00 25.34 -8.58
N ALA A 83 13.88 25.85 -9.46
CA ALA A 83 14.11 25.26 -10.78
C ALA A 83 14.70 23.83 -10.67
N LYS A 84 15.64 23.61 -9.75
CA LYS A 84 16.20 22.28 -9.46
C LYS A 84 15.13 21.32 -8.97
N GLN A 85 14.29 21.75 -8.04
CA GLN A 85 13.21 20.93 -7.50
C GLN A 85 12.19 20.55 -8.57
N SER A 86 11.76 21.52 -9.39
CA SER A 86 10.87 21.27 -10.53
C SER A 86 11.47 20.24 -11.50
N ARG A 87 12.77 20.35 -11.81
CA ARG A 87 13.47 19.41 -12.68
C ARG A 87 13.51 17.99 -12.08
N ILE A 88 13.81 17.86 -10.79
CA ILE A 88 13.81 16.56 -10.10
C ILE A 88 12.43 15.93 -10.15
N LEU A 89 11.38 16.70 -9.85
CA LEU A 89 9.99 16.20 -9.89
C LEU A 89 9.59 15.74 -11.29
N PHE A 90 9.98 16.48 -12.33
CA PHE A 90 9.74 16.07 -13.72
C PHE A 90 10.40 14.73 -14.04
N PHE A 91 11.69 14.57 -13.73
CA PHE A 91 12.39 13.32 -14.01
C PHE A 91 11.90 12.15 -13.16
N ASN A 92 11.54 12.38 -11.91
CA ASN A 92 10.92 11.36 -11.06
C ASN A 92 9.59 10.87 -11.68
N LYS A 93 8.75 11.77 -12.19
CA LYS A 93 7.50 11.40 -12.88
C LYS A 93 7.77 10.58 -14.16
N LYS A 94 8.83 10.90 -14.91
CA LYS A 94 9.21 10.11 -16.09
C LYS A 94 9.78 8.75 -15.70
N ALA A 95 10.61 8.69 -14.66
CA ALA A 95 11.18 7.45 -14.15
C ALA A 95 10.07 6.50 -13.67
N THR A 96 9.08 6.97 -12.90
CA THR A 96 7.96 6.14 -12.46
C THR A 96 7.14 5.59 -13.61
N LEU A 97 6.93 6.38 -14.68
CA LEU A 97 6.25 5.92 -15.89
C LEU A 97 7.03 4.80 -16.59
N ILE A 98 8.34 4.99 -16.82
CA ILE A 98 9.22 3.99 -17.43
C ILE A 98 9.19 2.70 -16.59
N GLN A 99 9.37 2.82 -15.28
CA GLN A 99 9.35 1.67 -14.39
C GLN A 99 8.00 0.95 -14.37
N LYS A 100 6.87 1.68 -14.40
CA LYS A 100 5.52 1.09 -14.48
C LYS A 100 5.34 0.28 -15.76
N ILE A 101 5.74 0.86 -16.91
CA ILE A 101 5.67 0.19 -18.21
C ILE A 101 6.54 -1.07 -18.20
N TYR A 102 7.78 -0.95 -17.72
CA TYR A 102 8.72 -2.06 -17.64
C TYR A 102 8.22 -3.19 -16.73
N ARG A 103 7.71 -2.88 -15.54
CA ARG A 103 7.11 -3.89 -14.64
C ARG A 103 5.95 -4.62 -15.32
N GLY A 104 5.10 -3.90 -16.06
CA GLY A 104 4.02 -4.50 -16.85
C GLY A 104 4.54 -5.42 -17.95
N PHE A 105 5.54 -4.98 -18.71
CA PHE A 105 6.20 -5.80 -19.73
C PHE A 105 6.82 -7.06 -19.13
N TYR A 106 7.62 -6.92 -18.06
CA TYR A 106 8.31 -8.02 -17.39
C TYR A 106 7.32 -9.08 -16.89
N SER A 107 6.25 -8.64 -16.22
CA SER A 107 5.21 -9.55 -15.71
C SER A 107 4.57 -10.37 -16.83
N ARG A 108 4.20 -9.75 -17.95
CA ARG A 108 3.59 -10.44 -19.11
C ARG A 108 4.56 -11.36 -19.84
N LYS A 109 5.85 -11.05 -19.82
CA LYS A 109 6.86 -11.84 -20.54
C LYS A 109 7.40 -13.02 -19.72
N TYR A 110 7.62 -12.82 -18.41
CA TYR A 110 8.40 -13.77 -17.60
C TYR A 110 7.66 -14.36 -16.40
N VAL A 111 6.55 -13.77 -15.94
CA VAL A 111 5.84 -14.23 -14.73
C VAL A 111 4.51 -14.90 -15.07
N HIS A 112 3.73 -14.29 -15.96
CA HIS A 112 2.40 -14.76 -16.32
C HIS A 112 2.32 -14.99 -17.83
N SER A 113 2.51 -16.24 -18.25
CA SER A 113 2.14 -16.68 -19.60
C SER A 113 0.63 -16.91 -19.64
N PHE A 114 -0.07 -16.10 -20.42
CA PHE A 114 -1.51 -16.26 -20.65
C PHE A 114 -1.83 -17.65 -21.24
N TYR A 115 -1.01 -18.10 -22.18
CA TYR A 115 -1.20 -19.38 -22.86
C TYR A 115 -1.02 -20.55 -21.90
N ASP A 116 -0.01 -20.50 -21.04
CA ASP A 116 0.24 -21.56 -20.04
C ASP A 116 -0.91 -21.62 -19.04
N ARG A 117 -1.42 -20.46 -18.60
CA ARG A 117 -2.57 -20.42 -17.69
C ARG A 117 -3.84 -20.93 -18.35
N LYS A 118 -4.07 -20.60 -19.62
CA LYS A 118 -5.23 -21.10 -20.39
C LYS A 118 -5.14 -22.61 -20.57
N LEU A 119 -3.96 -23.12 -20.92
CA LEU A 119 -3.71 -24.55 -21.06
C LEU A 119 -3.94 -25.26 -19.73
N PHE A 120 -3.38 -24.76 -18.63
CA PHE A 120 -3.59 -25.31 -17.30
C PHE A 120 -5.08 -25.43 -16.96
N ILE A 121 -5.86 -24.35 -17.12
CA ILE A 121 -7.30 -24.37 -16.84
C ILE A 121 -8.01 -25.40 -17.72
N ALA A 122 -7.71 -25.46 -19.02
CA ALA A 122 -8.31 -26.44 -19.92
C ALA A 122 -7.98 -27.88 -19.50
N THR A 123 -6.72 -28.16 -19.13
CA THR A 123 -6.31 -29.48 -18.64
C THR A 123 -6.99 -29.85 -17.32
N SER A 124 -7.09 -28.91 -16.37
CA SER A 124 -7.78 -29.16 -15.10
C SER A 124 -9.27 -29.42 -15.29
N LEU A 125 -9.92 -28.72 -16.23
CA LEU A 125 -11.32 -28.98 -16.58
C LEU A 125 -11.50 -30.35 -17.23
N GLY A 126 -10.58 -30.76 -18.11
CA GLY A 126 -10.58 -32.10 -18.71
C GLY A 126 -10.50 -33.20 -17.65
N VAL A 127 -9.52 -33.13 -16.76
CA VAL A 127 -9.35 -34.08 -15.64
C VAL A 127 -10.59 -34.07 -14.72
N GLY A 128 -11.15 -32.91 -14.44
CA GLY A 128 -12.37 -32.81 -13.63
C GLY A 128 -13.58 -33.50 -14.27
N GLN A 129 -13.70 -33.44 -15.60
CA GLN A 129 -14.75 -34.14 -16.33
C GLN A 129 -14.53 -35.66 -16.34
N GLU A 130 -13.29 -36.12 -16.49
CA GLU A 130 -12.95 -37.55 -16.41
C GLU A 130 -13.27 -38.11 -15.02
N VAL A 131 -12.81 -37.47 -13.96
CA VAL A 131 -13.11 -37.87 -12.58
C VAL A 131 -14.62 -37.89 -12.32
N ALA A 132 -15.37 -36.90 -12.84
CA ALA A 132 -16.82 -36.88 -12.71
C ALA A 132 -17.50 -38.07 -13.40
N ARG A 133 -17.00 -38.48 -14.59
CA ARG A 133 -17.51 -39.67 -15.29
C ARG A 133 -17.19 -40.95 -14.53
N ASP A 134 -15.97 -41.08 -14.02
CA ASP A 134 -15.55 -42.26 -13.25
C ASP A 134 -16.36 -42.41 -11.97
N VAL A 135 -16.59 -41.30 -11.24
CA VAL A 135 -17.45 -41.29 -10.06
C VAL A 135 -18.90 -41.65 -10.40
N GLN A 136 -19.42 -41.17 -11.54
CA GLN A 136 -20.76 -41.54 -12.00
C GLN A 136 -20.85 -43.03 -12.32
N ALA A 137 -19.88 -43.60 -13.06
CA ALA A 137 -19.84 -45.02 -13.39
C ALA A 137 -19.77 -45.88 -12.11
N TYR A 138 -18.85 -45.56 -11.20
CA TYR A 138 -18.72 -46.25 -9.92
C TYR A 138 -20.01 -46.21 -9.09
N ASN A 139 -20.69 -45.05 -9.04
CA ASN A 139 -21.95 -44.93 -8.32
C ASN A 139 -23.09 -45.75 -8.96
N LEU A 140 -23.08 -45.93 -10.29
CA LEU A 140 -24.04 -46.79 -10.98
C LEU A 140 -23.78 -48.27 -10.66
N ASP A 141 -22.52 -48.70 -10.68
CA ASP A 141 -22.13 -50.06 -10.30
C ASP A 141 -22.51 -50.36 -8.85
N LEU A 142 -22.22 -49.43 -7.93
CA LEU A 142 -22.58 -49.57 -6.53
C LEU A 142 -24.09 -49.72 -6.33
N ARG A 143 -24.89 -48.92 -7.05
CA ARG A 143 -26.36 -49.04 -7.02
C ARG A 143 -26.85 -50.37 -7.56
N HIS A 144 -26.22 -50.89 -8.61
CA HIS A 144 -26.56 -52.20 -9.16
C HIS A 144 -26.25 -53.32 -8.16
N GLU A 145 -25.09 -53.29 -7.52
CA GLU A 145 -24.75 -54.24 -6.47
C GLU A 145 -25.70 -54.16 -5.27
N GLU A 146 -26.07 -52.96 -4.84
CA GLU A 146 -27.06 -52.76 -3.77
C GLU A 146 -28.42 -53.34 -4.17
N GLN A 147 -28.85 -53.12 -5.41
CA GLN A 147 -30.07 -53.71 -5.95
C GLN A 147 -30.00 -55.24 -5.96
N GLU A 148 -28.91 -55.84 -6.43
CA GLU A 148 -28.73 -57.30 -6.40
C GLU A 148 -28.75 -57.85 -4.97
N LYS A 149 -28.04 -57.21 -4.03
CA LYS A 149 -28.05 -57.59 -2.61
C LYS A 149 -29.45 -57.52 -2.03
N THR A 150 -30.22 -56.46 -2.32
CA THR A 150 -31.62 -56.35 -1.85
C THR A 150 -32.51 -57.41 -2.48
N ILE A 151 -32.37 -57.68 -3.79
CA ILE A 151 -33.11 -58.73 -4.49
C ILE A 151 -32.81 -60.09 -3.86
N ASP A 152 -31.56 -60.40 -3.52
CA ASP A 152 -31.17 -61.68 -2.92
C ASP A 152 -31.64 -61.82 -1.47
N VAL A 153 -31.62 -60.72 -0.69
CA VAL A 153 -32.23 -60.69 0.65
C VAL A 153 -33.74 -60.94 0.56
N VAL A 154 -34.44 -60.33 -0.39
CA VAL A 154 -35.87 -60.56 -0.61
C VAL A 154 -36.14 -61.99 -1.09
N ARG A 155 -35.35 -62.52 -2.03
CA ARG A 155 -35.48 -63.91 -2.50
C ARG A 155 -35.28 -64.90 -1.36
N SER A 156 -34.25 -64.71 -0.54
CA SER A 156 -33.96 -65.59 0.58
C SER A 156 -35.04 -65.54 1.67
N SER A 157 -35.61 -64.36 1.95
CA SER A 157 -36.74 -64.23 2.88
C SER A 157 -38.00 -64.92 2.36
N ILE A 158 -38.30 -64.78 1.06
CA ILE A 158 -39.40 -65.49 0.38
C ILE A 158 -39.21 -67.01 0.46
N ILE A 159 -38.01 -67.52 0.12
CA ILE A 159 -37.71 -68.96 0.21
C ILE A 159 -37.87 -69.46 1.64
N LYS A 160 -37.35 -68.71 2.63
CA LYS A 160 -37.50 -69.05 4.05
C LYS A 160 -38.97 -69.12 4.45
N PHE A 161 -39.78 -68.15 4.02
CA PHE A 161 -41.23 -68.15 4.25
C PHE A 161 -41.89 -69.43 3.71
N TRP A 162 -41.57 -69.84 2.47
CA TRP A 162 -42.12 -71.06 1.89
C TRP A 162 -41.71 -72.32 2.67
N LEU A 163 -40.43 -72.44 3.01
CA LEU A 163 -39.91 -73.60 3.74
C LEU A 163 -40.49 -73.71 5.16
N THR A 164 -40.72 -72.60 5.86
CA THR A 164 -41.32 -72.61 7.20
C THR A 164 -42.80 -72.99 7.17
N ASN A 165 -43.56 -72.50 6.19
CA ASN A 165 -45.01 -72.65 6.14
C ASN A 165 -45.51 -73.93 5.44
N HIS A 166 -44.63 -74.89 5.17
CA HIS A 166 -44.97 -76.12 4.46
C HIS A 166 -46.01 -77.02 5.15
N HIS A 167 -46.24 -76.82 6.45
CA HIS A 167 -47.21 -77.57 7.24
C HIS A 167 -48.64 -77.02 7.09
N LEU A 168 -48.79 -75.83 6.50
CA LEU A 168 -50.07 -75.18 6.24
C LEU A 168 -50.66 -75.53 4.87
N ILE A 169 -50.02 -76.44 4.13
CA ILE A 169 -50.46 -76.92 2.82
C ILE A 169 -51.58 -77.95 3.00
N SER A 170 -52.49 -78.02 2.02
CA SER A 170 -53.49 -79.06 1.91
C SER A 170 -52.93 -80.48 1.99
N THR A 171 -53.62 -81.30 2.77
CA THR A 171 -53.41 -82.75 2.86
C THR A 171 -54.54 -83.49 2.17
N LYS A 172 -54.39 -84.80 1.91
CA LYS A 172 -55.44 -85.59 1.26
C LYS A 172 -56.79 -85.59 2.01
N SER A 173 -56.77 -85.36 3.33
CA SER A 173 -57.94 -85.39 4.19
C SER A 173 -58.51 -84.01 4.54
N ARG A 174 -57.70 -82.94 4.48
CA ARG A 174 -58.12 -81.58 4.84
C ARG A 174 -57.35 -80.52 4.06
N ASN A 175 -58.09 -79.51 3.59
CA ASN A 175 -57.55 -78.36 2.88
C ASN A 175 -56.68 -77.49 3.83
N GLY A 176 -55.58 -76.96 3.28
CA GLY A 176 -54.61 -76.13 3.97
C GLY A 176 -55.06 -74.68 4.08
N VAL A 177 -54.33 -73.87 4.84
CA VAL A 177 -54.63 -72.44 5.03
C VAL A 177 -54.45 -71.66 3.74
N PHE A 178 -53.53 -72.10 2.88
CA PHE A 178 -53.30 -71.49 1.56
C PHE A 178 -54.21 -72.05 0.46
N TYR A 179 -55.17 -72.91 0.81
CA TYR A 179 -56.17 -73.40 -0.13
C TYR A 179 -57.36 -72.46 -0.15
N SER A 180 -57.54 -71.75 -1.27
CA SER A 180 -58.73 -70.93 -1.47
C SER A 180 -59.95 -71.82 -1.81
N PRO A 181 -61.09 -71.67 -1.11
CA PRO A 181 -62.29 -72.48 -1.37
C PRO A 181 -62.86 -72.29 -2.79
N TYR A 182 -62.50 -71.19 -3.45
CA TYR A 182 -62.92 -70.89 -4.82
C TYR A 182 -62.15 -71.68 -5.89
N ILE A 183 -61.03 -72.33 -5.54
CA ILE A 183 -60.22 -73.12 -6.48
C ILE A 183 -61.00 -74.33 -7.00
N ALA A 184 -61.70 -75.05 -6.11
CA ALA A 184 -62.53 -76.20 -6.47
C ALA A 184 -63.68 -75.82 -7.42
N VAL A 185 -64.22 -74.60 -7.25
CA VAL A 185 -65.37 -74.10 -8.01
C VAL A 185 -64.95 -73.56 -9.38
N LEU A 186 -63.84 -72.83 -9.44
CA LEU A 186 -63.40 -72.11 -10.64
C LEU A 186 -62.32 -72.85 -11.45
N LYS A 187 -61.85 -74.02 -10.98
CA LYS A 187 -60.70 -74.75 -11.54
C LYS A 187 -59.46 -73.86 -11.72
N GLY A 188 -59.23 -72.96 -10.78
CA GLY A 188 -58.06 -72.07 -10.77
C GLY A 188 -56.76 -72.78 -10.36
N ILE A 189 -55.62 -72.13 -10.58
CA ILE A 189 -54.29 -72.61 -10.16
C ILE A 189 -54.04 -72.17 -8.71
N ASN A 190 -53.43 -73.02 -7.88
CA ASN A 190 -53.03 -72.64 -6.52
C ASN A 190 -51.57 -72.17 -6.48
N ASP A 191 -51.32 -70.95 -6.97
CA ASP A 191 -49.97 -70.40 -7.13
C ASP A 191 -49.13 -70.42 -5.84
N ILE A 192 -49.77 -70.33 -4.68
CA ILE A 192 -49.10 -70.25 -3.37
C ILE A 192 -48.74 -71.65 -2.88
N GLU A 193 -49.70 -72.58 -2.82
CA GLU A 193 -49.41 -73.96 -2.39
C GLU A 193 -48.45 -74.66 -3.35
N ASP A 194 -48.60 -74.47 -4.66
CA ASP A 194 -47.73 -75.07 -5.68
C ASP A 194 -46.28 -74.57 -5.52
N ARG A 195 -46.08 -73.28 -5.26
CA ARG A 195 -44.74 -72.73 -4.98
C ARG A 195 -44.13 -73.28 -3.70
N ILE A 196 -44.92 -73.51 -2.64
CA ILE A 196 -44.43 -74.14 -1.41
C ILE A 196 -44.02 -75.60 -1.67
N ILE A 197 -44.84 -76.34 -2.41
CA ILE A 197 -44.57 -77.72 -2.77
C ILE A 197 -43.30 -77.80 -3.62
N ASP A 198 -43.17 -76.95 -4.63
CA ASP A 198 -42.05 -76.97 -5.57
C ASP A 198 -40.74 -76.49 -4.94
N THR A 199 -40.75 -75.44 -4.12
CA THR A 199 -39.57 -75.02 -3.35
C THR A 199 -39.07 -76.14 -2.42
N ARG A 200 -39.99 -76.91 -1.82
CA ARG A 200 -39.64 -78.05 -0.98
C ARG A 200 -39.12 -79.25 -1.78
N LYS A 201 -39.71 -79.53 -2.95
CA LYS A 201 -39.18 -80.55 -3.88
C LYS A 201 -37.76 -80.19 -4.31
N GLU A 202 -37.53 -78.91 -4.62
CA GLU A 202 -36.23 -78.41 -5.02
C GLU A 202 -35.21 -78.46 -3.88
N GLU A 203 -35.60 -78.09 -2.65
CA GLU A 203 -34.75 -78.27 -1.46
C GLU A 203 -34.37 -79.74 -1.25
N ARG A 204 -35.32 -80.67 -1.42
CA ARG A 204 -35.04 -82.12 -1.35
C ARG A 204 -34.09 -82.57 -2.46
N ARG A 205 -34.26 -82.09 -3.69
CA ARG A 205 -33.35 -82.35 -4.81
C ARG A 205 -31.95 -81.82 -4.52
N GLN A 206 -31.82 -80.60 -3.99
CA GLN A 206 -30.54 -80.02 -3.60
C GLN A 206 -29.87 -80.79 -2.48
N LYS A 207 -30.61 -81.19 -1.43
CA LYS A 207 -30.09 -82.04 -0.34
C LYS A 207 -29.64 -83.41 -0.87
N ALA A 208 -30.42 -84.03 -1.75
CA ALA A 208 -30.05 -85.29 -2.40
C ALA A 208 -28.84 -85.14 -3.33
N ALA A 209 -28.73 -84.04 -4.08
CA ALA A 209 -27.58 -83.74 -4.92
C ALA A 209 -26.32 -83.50 -4.10
N LYS A 210 -26.40 -82.75 -2.98
CA LYS A 210 -25.29 -82.58 -2.02
C LYS A 210 -24.87 -83.91 -1.40
N ALA A 211 -25.81 -84.76 -0.99
CA ALA A 211 -25.52 -86.10 -0.49
C ALA A 211 -24.87 -87.00 -1.55
N ARG A 212 -25.29 -86.89 -2.82
CA ARG A 212 -24.65 -87.57 -3.97
C ARG A 212 -23.26 -87.01 -4.28
N ALA A 213 -23.02 -85.71 -4.09
CA ALA A 213 -21.72 -85.11 -4.26
C ALA A 213 -20.74 -85.56 -3.16
N LEU A 214 -21.20 -85.69 -1.91
CA LEU A 214 -20.40 -86.21 -0.79
C LEU A 214 -20.02 -87.69 -0.93
N THR A 215 -20.91 -88.51 -1.53
CA THR A 215 -20.69 -89.95 -1.73
C THR A 215 -19.91 -90.29 -3.01
N ARG A 216 -19.67 -89.32 -3.91
CA ARG A 216 -18.79 -89.50 -5.06
C ARG A 216 -17.33 -89.50 -4.59
N ARG A 217 -16.75 -90.71 -4.51
CA ARG A 217 -15.30 -90.91 -4.39
C ARG A 217 -14.60 -90.13 -5.53
N PRO A 218 -13.61 -89.26 -5.25
CA PRO A 218 -12.95 -88.50 -6.29
C PRO A 218 -12.28 -89.46 -7.29
N LYS A 219 -12.60 -89.32 -8.59
CA LYS A 219 -11.89 -90.06 -9.64
C LYS A 219 -10.40 -89.69 -9.55
N ARG A 220 -9.51 -90.68 -9.36
CA ARG A 220 -8.05 -90.51 -9.47
C ARG A 220 -7.74 -89.81 -10.79
N ARG A 221 -7.25 -88.56 -10.74
CA ARG A 221 -6.74 -87.84 -11.91
C ARG A 221 -5.56 -88.64 -12.47
N ARG A 222 -5.61 -89.02 -13.76
CA ARG A 222 -4.43 -89.48 -14.50
C ARG A 222 -3.42 -88.32 -14.51
N LYS A 223 -2.19 -88.57 -14.03
CA LYS A 223 -1.05 -87.64 -14.14
C LYS A 223 -0.75 -87.43 -15.62
N GLY A 224 -1.10 -86.26 -16.14
CA GLY A 224 -0.67 -85.76 -17.43
C GLY A 224 -0.27 -84.31 -17.27
N SER A 225 1.02 -84.04 -17.53
CA SER A 225 1.69 -82.74 -17.68
C SER A 225 1.53 -81.71 -16.55
N LEU A 226 2.57 -81.62 -15.71
CA LEU A 226 2.79 -80.44 -14.85
C LEU A 226 3.15 -79.24 -15.74
N SER A 227 2.18 -78.35 -15.96
CA SER A 227 2.44 -76.96 -16.32
C SER A 227 2.49 -76.16 -15.02
N TRP A 228 3.69 -75.83 -14.55
CA TRP A 228 3.90 -74.86 -13.47
C TRP A 228 3.58 -73.45 -13.99
N VAL A 229 2.30 -73.14 -14.11
CA VAL A 229 1.85 -71.74 -14.12
C VAL A 229 1.47 -71.46 -12.68
N VAL A 230 2.40 -70.83 -11.96
CA VAL A 230 2.12 -70.21 -10.67
C VAL A 230 1.14 -69.08 -10.96
N ASP A 231 -0.08 -69.22 -10.46
CA ASP A 231 -1.09 -68.17 -10.49
C ASP A 231 -0.63 -67.06 -9.53
N VAL A 232 -0.04 -66.00 -10.10
CA VAL A 232 0.48 -64.81 -9.37
C VAL A 232 -0.67 -63.91 -8.87
N SER A 233 -1.91 -64.41 -8.85
CA SER A 233 -3.09 -63.72 -8.31
C SER A 233 -3.20 -63.75 -6.79
N SER A 234 -2.44 -64.62 -6.10
CA SER A 234 -2.60 -64.85 -4.65
C SER A 234 -1.47 -64.32 -3.76
N PHE A 235 -0.54 -63.52 -4.31
CA PHE A 235 0.47 -62.85 -3.48
C PHE A 235 -0.09 -61.55 -2.88
N ILE A 236 -0.55 -61.66 -1.62
CA ILE A 236 -0.32 -60.69 -0.55
C ILE A 236 -1.00 -59.31 -0.74
N THR A 237 -2.30 -59.23 -0.42
CA THR A 237 -2.76 -58.18 0.51
C THR A 237 -2.85 -58.81 1.89
N SER A 238 -1.69 -59.11 2.49
CA SER A 238 -1.63 -59.33 3.91
C SER A 238 -1.80 -57.97 4.58
N GLU A 239 -2.97 -57.72 5.16
CA GLU A 239 -2.96 -57.06 6.45
C GLU A 239 -2.11 -57.95 7.35
N GLY A 240 -0.85 -57.55 7.58
CA GLY A 240 0.02 -58.27 8.49
C GLY A 240 -0.58 -58.25 9.90
N PRO A 241 -0.07 -59.08 10.82
CA PRO A 241 -0.53 -59.14 12.22
C PRO A 241 -0.31 -57.83 13.00
N TYR A 242 0.31 -56.83 12.37
CA TYR A 242 0.41 -55.46 12.87
C TYR A 242 -0.40 -54.58 11.92
N GLY A 243 -1.57 -54.14 12.38
CA GLY A 243 -2.38 -53.17 11.63
C GLY A 243 -1.60 -51.89 11.29
N LEU A 244 -2.18 -51.05 10.43
CA LEU A 244 -1.62 -49.78 9.93
C LEU A 244 -0.64 -49.14 10.93
N THR A 245 0.61 -48.94 10.49
CA THR A 245 1.62 -48.26 11.29
C THR A 245 1.08 -46.88 11.72
N PRO A 246 1.51 -46.31 12.86
CA PRO A 246 1.03 -44.99 13.31
C PRO A 246 1.17 -43.90 12.24
N TYR A 247 2.16 -44.03 11.35
CA TYR A 247 2.37 -43.15 10.21
C TYR A 247 1.29 -43.31 9.11
N GLU A 248 0.97 -44.55 8.74
CA GLU A 248 -0.05 -44.84 7.73
C GLU A 248 -1.46 -44.52 8.24
N ARG A 249 -1.71 -44.75 9.53
CA ARG A 249 -2.96 -44.38 10.20
C ARG A 249 -3.17 -42.86 10.18
N ARG A 250 -2.12 -42.10 10.54
CA ARG A 250 -2.12 -40.64 10.44
C ARG A 250 -2.32 -40.14 9.01
N ARG A 251 -1.74 -40.80 8.02
CA ARG A 251 -1.91 -40.44 6.60
C ARG A 251 -3.33 -40.73 6.11
N ALA A 252 -3.94 -41.84 6.55
CA ALA A 252 -5.33 -42.17 6.25
C ALA A 252 -6.30 -41.20 6.94
N GLU A 253 -6.03 -40.84 8.20
CA GLU A 253 -6.77 -39.82 8.96
C GLU A 253 -6.65 -38.43 8.31
N GLU A 254 -5.45 -38.02 7.87
CA GLU A 254 -5.26 -36.77 7.12
C GLU A 254 -5.98 -36.78 5.77
N LYS A 255 -6.05 -37.94 5.10
CA LYS A 255 -6.78 -38.09 3.83
C LYS A 255 -8.29 -38.03 4.06
N ALA A 256 -8.80 -38.65 5.12
CA ALA A 256 -10.18 -38.58 5.54
C ALA A 256 -10.56 -37.16 6.02
N ALA A 257 -9.68 -36.49 6.76
CA ALA A 257 -9.86 -35.11 7.21
C ALA A 257 -9.88 -34.14 6.02
N LYS A 258 -9.02 -34.32 5.02
CA LYS A 258 -9.06 -33.54 3.77
C LYS A 258 -10.33 -33.78 2.95
N LEU A 259 -10.90 -34.98 2.99
CA LEU A 259 -12.18 -35.29 2.33
C LEU A 259 -13.37 -34.66 3.08
N LEU A 260 -13.31 -34.58 4.41
CA LEU A 260 -14.30 -33.90 5.25
C LEU A 260 -14.19 -32.36 5.21
N ASP A 261 -13.01 -31.82 4.90
CA ASP A 261 -12.74 -30.39 4.75
C ASP A 261 -13.08 -29.84 3.34
N VAL A 262 -13.63 -30.68 2.44
CA VAL A 262 -14.30 -30.24 1.20
C VAL A 262 -15.73 -29.76 1.50
N GLY A 263 -15.92 -29.03 2.60
CA GLY A 263 -17.12 -28.22 2.80
C GLY A 263 -17.03 -26.95 1.97
N GLU A 264 -18.17 -26.50 1.40
CA GLU A 264 -18.36 -25.30 0.54
C GLU A 264 -17.16 -24.31 0.54
N GLN A 265 -16.15 -24.57 -0.29
CA GLN A 265 -15.15 -23.55 -0.59
C GLN A 265 -15.79 -22.53 -1.53
N ARG A 266 -16.56 -21.60 -0.95
CA ARG A 266 -16.96 -20.39 -1.66
C ARG A 266 -15.69 -19.65 -2.03
N PHE A 267 -15.33 -19.71 -3.30
CA PHE A 267 -14.31 -18.87 -3.92
C PHE A 267 -14.66 -17.40 -3.63
N ARG A 268 -14.11 -16.84 -2.54
CA ARG A 268 -14.19 -15.41 -2.29
C ARG A 268 -13.21 -14.76 -3.26
N ASN A 269 -13.76 -14.15 -4.32
CA ASN A 269 -13.03 -13.19 -5.13
C ASN A 269 -12.55 -12.06 -4.22
N VAL A 270 -11.30 -12.13 -3.78
CA VAL A 270 -10.63 -11.00 -3.13
C VAL A 270 -10.34 -9.97 -4.23
N VAL A 271 -11.37 -9.19 -4.57
CA VAL A 271 -11.19 -7.96 -5.33
C VAL A 271 -10.46 -7.00 -4.40
N ARG A 272 -9.13 -6.99 -4.47
CA ARG A 272 -8.33 -5.90 -3.88
C ARG A 272 -8.83 -4.60 -4.50
N ARG A 273 -9.56 -3.79 -3.72
CA ARG A 273 -9.92 -2.42 -4.10
C ARG A 273 -8.63 -1.70 -4.47
N ARG A 274 -8.49 -1.45 -5.76
CA ARG A 274 -7.41 -0.68 -6.35
C ARG A 274 -7.71 0.77 -6.01
N TRP A 275 -6.94 1.34 -5.08
CA TRP A 275 -6.98 2.78 -4.85
C TRP A 275 -6.63 3.47 -6.16
N ASN A 276 -7.60 4.18 -6.73
CA ASN A 276 -7.44 4.93 -7.95
C ASN A 276 -6.55 6.14 -7.66
N VAL A 277 -5.27 6.03 -8.03
CA VAL A 277 -4.28 7.12 -7.97
C VAL A 277 -4.66 8.30 -8.90
N TRP A 278 -5.70 8.14 -9.72
CA TRP A 278 -6.14 9.13 -10.70
C TRP A 278 -6.93 10.31 -10.11
N ASP A 279 -7.59 10.13 -8.96
CA ASP A 279 -8.43 11.19 -8.36
C ASP A 279 -7.61 12.32 -7.72
N VAL A 280 -6.28 12.17 -7.63
CA VAL A 280 -5.35 13.18 -7.06
C VAL A 280 -4.76 14.10 -8.15
N ILE A 281 -5.01 13.83 -9.44
CA ILE A 281 -4.23 14.41 -10.55
C ILE A 281 -4.90 15.62 -11.23
N GLU A 282 -6.20 15.89 -11.01
CA GLU A 282 -6.91 16.96 -11.72
C GLU A 282 -6.52 18.40 -11.29
N GLY A 283 -5.76 18.58 -10.21
CA GLY A 283 -5.31 19.91 -9.75
C GLY A 283 -3.99 20.41 -10.34
N GLY A 284 -3.43 19.77 -11.37
CA GLY A 284 -2.06 20.01 -11.85
C GLY A 284 -1.98 20.89 -13.09
N SER A 285 -1.96 22.20 -12.90
CA SER A 285 -1.66 23.22 -13.90
C SER A 285 -0.57 22.79 -14.90
N THR A 286 -0.90 22.94 -16.18
CA THR A 286 -0.04 22.67 -17.33
C THR A 286 1.17 23.60 -17.31
N VAL A 287 2.24 23.22 -16.60
CA VAL A 287 3.53 23.93 -16.63
C VAL A 287 4.13 23.74 -18.01
N ARG A 288 3.84 24.69 -18.90
CA ARG A 288 4.44 24.85 -20.22
C ARG A 288 5.94 25.10 -20.02
N MET A 289 6.75 24.05 -20.18
CA MET A 289 8.20 24.14 -20.15
C MET A 289 8.66 24.90 -21.41
N GLN A 290 8.78 26.22 -21.32
CA GLN A 290 9.52 26.98 -22.32
C GLN A 290 10.99 26.55 -22.26
N SER A 291 11.47 26.11 -23.42
CA SER A 291 12.79 25.57 -23.71
C SER A 291 13.88 26.63 -23.60
N GLU A 292 14.21 27.08 -22.40
CA GLU A 292 15.34 28.00 -22.17
C GLU A 292 16.64 27.25 -21.89
N TRP A 293 17.13 26.51 -22.88
CA TRP A 293 18.49 25.96 -22.86
C TRP A 293 19.58 27.05 -22.89
N ARG A 294 19.21 28.31 -23.23
CA ARG A 294 20.10 29.50 -23.19
C ARG A 294 20.53 29.95 -21.79
N ARG A 295 19.94 29.43 -20.69
CA ARG A 295 20.29 29.85 -19.31
C ARG A 295 21.34 28.99 -18.60
N LYS A 296 21.92 27.98 -19.24
CA LYS A 296 22.98 27.16 -18.60
C LYS A 296 24.25 27.96 -18.32
N GLU A 297 24.58 28.93 -19.17
CA GLU A 297 25.76 29.78 -19.04
C GLU A 297 25.61 30.81 -17.92
N ILE A 298 24.40 31.39 -17.81
CA ILE A 298 24.02 32.28 -16.70
C ILE A 298 24.06 31.51 -15.38
N LEU A 299 23.52 30.29 -15.33
CA LEU A 299 23.54 29.45 -14.13
C LEU A 299 24.98 29.06 -13.72
N ARG A 300 25.86 28.69 -14.67
CA ARG A 300 27.29 28.45 -14.39
C ARG A 300 28.01 29.69 -13.86
N SER A 301 27.75 30.88 -14.44
CA SER A 301 28.32 32.14 -13.95
C SER A 301 27.83 32.52 -12.55
N LEU A 302 26.56 32.19 -12.23
CA LEU A 302 25.96 32.42 -10.91
C LEU A 302 26.52 31.44 -9.87
N GLU A 303 26.83 30.22 -10.28
CA GLU A 303 27.44 29.20 -9.43
C GLU A 303 28.90 29.54 -9.11
N GLN A 304 29.67 30.01 -10.09
CA GLN A 304 31.01 30.58 -9.87
C GLN A 304 30.99 31.82 -8.96
N ARG A 305 29.98 32.71 -9.12
CA ARG A 305 29.77 33.85 -8.21
C ARG A 305 29.37 33.43 -6.80
N LYS A 306 28.59 32.35 -6.65
CA LYS A 306 28.25 31.74 -5.36
C LYS A 306 29.51 31.21 -4.66
N SER A 307 30.39 30.54 -5.40
CA SER A 307 31.68 30.06 -4.88
C SER A 307 32.55 31.23 -4.42
N GLN A 308 32.68 32.29 -5.22
CA GLN A 308 33.44 33.51 -4.84
C GLN A 308 32.84 34.25 -3.64
N MET A 309 31.51 34.34 -3.55
CA MET A 309 30.83 34.93 -2.38
C MET A 309 31.00 34.08 -1.11
N LEU A 310 31.00 32.75 -1.22
CA LEU A 310 31.25 31.85 -0.09
C LEU A 310 32.69 31.99 0.44
N TYR A 311 33.69 32.19 -0.43
CA TYR A 311 35.07 32.46 0.00
C TYR A 311 35.25 33.84 0.65
N LEU A 312 34.46 34.85 0.27
CA LEU A 312 34.46 36.16 0.95
C LEU A 312 33.70 36.16 2.29
N CYS A 313 32.96 35.09 2.61
CA CYS A 313 32.19 34.96 3.85
C CYS A 313 32.88 34.13 4.94
N VAL A 314 34.11 33.63 4.72
CA VAL A 314 34.89 32.91 5.75
C VAL A 314 35.97 33.84 6.33
N ALA A 315 35.53 34.86 7.06
CA ALA A 315 36.26 35.48 8.15
C ALA A 315 35.29 36.39 8.93
N PRO A 316 34.74 35.97 10.07
CA PRO A 316 34.09 36.90 10.98
C PRO A 316 35.21 37.60 11.75
N LYS A 317 35.85 38.61 11.15
CA LYS A 317 36.49 39.64 11.98
C LYS A 317 35.36 40.56 12.40
N PRO A 318 34.93 40.55 13.67
CA PRO A 318 33.96 41.53 14.13
C PRO A 318 34.59 42.91 13.89
N PHE A 319 33.99 43.70 13.01
CA PHE A 319 34.23 45.13 12.98
C PHE A 319 33.66 45.65 14.31
N PHE A 320 34.50 45.65 15.35
CA PHE A 320 34.25 46.35 16.59
C PHE A 320 34.18 47.84 16.22
N ILE A 321 32.97 48.33 16.00
CA ILE A 321 32.70 49.76 16.14
C ILE A 321 32.88 50.01 17.62
N SER A 322 34.08 50.47 18.03
CA SER A 322 34.28 50.96 19.38
C SER A 322 33.15 51.95 19.67
N PRO A 323 32.35 51.74 20.74
CA PRO A 323 31.36 52.73 21.11
C PRO A 323 32.08 54.08 21.30
N PRO A 324 31.49 55.20 20.85
CA PRO A 324 32.13 56.50 21.01
C PRO A 324 32.47 56.68 22.49
N LYS A 325 33.76 56.88 22.80
CA LYS A 325 34.23 57.20 24.16
C LYS A 325 33.29 58.28 24.71
N GLN A 326 32.55 57.96 25.77
CA GLN A 326 31.81 58.97 26.49
C GLN A 326 32.83 60.00 26.96
N ARG A 327 32.81 61.19 26.36
CA ARG A 327 33.50 62.33 26.92
C ARG A 327 32.70 62.69 28.17
N HIS A 328 33.20 62.30 29.33
CA HIS A 328 32.76 62.87 30.59
C HIS A 328 33.00 64.38 30.49
N PHE A 329 31.94 65.14 30.26
CA PHE A 329 31.97 66.55 30.61
C PHE A 329 31.94 66.61 32.13
N SER A 330 33.07 66.96 32.74
CA SER A 330 33.13 67.37 34.13
C SER A 330 32.28 68.63 34.27
N CYS A 331 31.01 68.48 34.65
CA CYS A 331 30.25 69.57 35.22
C CYS A 331 30.95 69.91 36.54
N GLY A 332 31.51 71.12 36.66
CA GLY A 332 32.07 71.62 37.92
C GLY A 332 31.03 71.62 39.05
N PRO A 333 31.47 71.73 40.31
CA PRO A 333 30.58 71.61 41.47
C PRO A 333 29.48 72.68 41.42
N VAL A 334 28.23 72.22 41.54
CA VAL A 334 27.05 73.07 41.72
C VAL A 334 27.11 73.63 43.15
N LEU A 335 27.16 74.97 43.28
CA LEU A 335 27.07 75.66 44.57
C LEU A 335 25.72 75.35 45.24
N PRO A 336 25.67 75.14 46.56
CA PRO A 336 24.42 74.91 47.27
C PRO A 336 23.58 76.19 47.26
N LEU A 337 22.32 76.07 46.79
CA LEU A 337 21.31 77.10 46.98
C LEU A 337 21.05 77.20 48.49
N GLY A 338 21.21 78.41 49.01
CA GLY A 338 21.00 78.74 50.42
C GLY A 338 19.59 78.44 50.92
N SER A 339 19.54 78.18 52.22
CA SER A 339 18.36 78.05 53.09
C SER A 339 17.45 79.26 53.08
#